data_AF-A0A9Q3HXY8-F1
#
_entry.id   AF-A0A9Q3HXY8-F1
#
_cell.length_a   1.000
_cell.length_b   1.000
_cell.length_c   1.000
_cell.angle_alpha   90.00
_cell.angle_beta   90.00
_cell.angle_gamma   90.00
#
_symmetry.space_group_name_H-M   'P 1'
#
loop_
_entity.id
_entity.type
_entity.pdbx_description
1 polymer ?
#
loop_
_entity_poly.entity_id
_entity_poly.type
_entity_poly.pdbx_seq_one_letter_code
_entity_poly.pdbx_strand_id
1 'polypeptide(L)'
;MEAQSNAEKYKSVLKKVRPVNEAMPQDMNPPLERPELSRDPYETPLSSNPPLLIETLKVTEERISMINLRQSVWLSEEETNLSKNVILPREKAMEFCEE
;
A
#
# COMPACT_ATOMS: atom_id res chain seq x y z
N MET A 1 -42.49 -7.59 47.47
CA MET A 1 -41.76 -8.35 46.44
C MET A 1 -42.81 -8.80 45.43
N GLU A 2 -42.95 -8.07 44.33
CA GLU A 2 -43.78 -8.53 43.21
C GLU A 2 -42.86 -8.75 42.02
N ALA A 3 -42.68 -10.02 41.66
CA ALA A 3 -41.85 -10.43 40.55
C ALA A 3 -42.56 -10.04 39.24
N GLN A 4 -42.01 -9.06 38.52
CA GLN A 4 -42.42 -8.79 37.15
C GLN A 4 -41.99 -9.96 36.27
N SER A 5 -42.97 -10.75 35.83
CA SER A 5 -42.80 -11.83 34.88
C SER A 5 -42.33 -11.25 33.53
N ASN A 6 -41.07 -11.48 33.19
CA ASN A 6 -40.56 -11.26 31.83
C ASN A 6 -41.06 -12.36 30.90
N ALA A 7 -42.37 -12.40 30.68
CA ALA A 7 -42.95 -13.20 29.61
C ALA A 7 -42.56 -12.56 28.28
N GLU A 8 -41.85 -13.33 27.46
CA GLU A 8 -41.33 -13.03 26.13
C GLU A 8 -42.28 -12.12 25.33
N LYS A 9 -41.86 -10.87 25.09
CA LYS A 9 -42.58 -9.92 24.23
C LYS A 9 -42.44 -10.35 22.76
N TYR A 10 -43.17 -11.39 22.36
CA TYR A 10 -43.37 -11.71 20.96
C TYR A 10 -44.04 -10.51 20.27
N LYS A 11 -43.39 -9.95 19.24
CA LYS A 11 -43.97 -8.85 18.45
C LYS A 11 -45.28 -9.34 17.84
N SER A 12 -46.35 -8.54 17.97
CA SER A 12 -47.64 -8.89 17.37
C SER A 12 -47.48 -9.12 15.87
N VAL A 13 -48.22 -10.08 15.31
CA VAL A 13 -48.13 -10.45 13.88
C VAL A 13 -48.39 -9.24 12.97
N LEU A 14 -49.22 -8.30 13.41
CA LEU A 14 -49.48 -7.00 12.79
C LEU A 14 -48.25 -6.07 12.70
N LYS A 15 -47.30 -6.20 13.64
CA LYS A 15 -46.02 -5.48 13.67
C LYS A 15 -44.86 -6.26 13.06
N LYS A 16 -45.13 -7.34 12.31
CA LYS A 16 -44.08 -7.98 11.49
C LYS A 16 -43.64 -6.98 10.43
N VAL A 17 -42.40 -6.49 10.59
CA VAL A 17 -41.75 -5.65 9.59
C VAL A 17 -41.64 -6.49 8.32
N ARG A 18 -42.35 -6.08 7.27
CA ARG A 18 -42.22 -6.68 5.95
C ARG A 18 -41.10 -5.93 5.24
N PRO A 19 -40.07 -6.61 4.71
CA PRO A 19 -39.06 -5.93 3.92
C PRO A 19 -39.76 -5.29 2.72
N VAL A 20 -39.64 -3.97 2.61
CA VAL A 20 -40.05 -3.23 1.41
C VAL A 20 -38.88 -3.35 0.44
N ASN A 21 -39.16 -3.69 -0.81
CA ASN A 21 -38.14 -3.76 -1.85
C ASN A 21 -37.75 -2.34 -2.27
N GLU A 22 -36.96 -1.68 -1.43
CA GLU A 22 -36.36 -0.37 -1.72
C GLU A 22 -34.94 -0.57 -2.23
N ALA A 23 -34.54 0.25 -3.20
CA ALA A 23 -33.17 0.23 -3.70
C ALA A 23 -32.21 0.59 -2.56
N MET A 24 -31.05 -0.07 -2.52
CA MET A 24 -30.01 0.23 -1.54
C MET A 24 -29.64 1.71 -1.62
N PRO A 25 -29.74 2.48 -0.52
CA PRO A 25 -29.33 3.88 -0.50
C PRO A 25 -27.87 3.98 -0.93
N GLN A 26 -27.58 4.76 -1.96
CA GLN A 26 -26.20 4.89 -2.47
C GLN A 26 -25.27 5.55 -1.44
N ASP A 27 -25.83 6.32 -0.51
CA ASP A 27 -25.10 6.99 0.57
C ASP A 27 -24.69 6.05 1.70
N MET A 28 -25.11 4.77 1.69
CA MET A 28 -24.66 3.79 2.70
C MET A 28 -23.18 3.43 2.56
N ASN A 29 -22.60 3.58 1.37
CA ASN A 29 -21.21 3.24 1.11
C ASN A 29 -20.54 4.31 0.24
N PRO A 30 -20.25 5.49 0.80
CA PRO A 30 -19.55 6.52 0.07
C PRO A 30 -18.20 5.97 -0.44
N PRO A 31 -17.73 6.42 -1.62
CA PRO A 31 -16.40 6.07 -2.09
C PRO A 31 -15.35 6.43 -1.03
N LEU A 32 -14.31 5.60 -0.90
CA LEU A 32 -13.19 5.89 0.00
C LEU A 32 -12.56 7.23 -0.39
N GLU A 33 -12.55 8.19 0.53
CA GLU A 33 -11.86 9.46 0.34
C GLU A 33 -10.35 9.23 0.32
N ARG A 34 -9.65 9.96 -0.55
CA ARG A 34 -8.19 9.94 -0.54
C ARG A 34 -7.70 10.68 0.71
N PRO A 35 -6.75 10.11 1.47
CA PRO A 35 -6.15 10.83 2.58
C PRO A 35 -5.41 12.06 2.08
N GLU A 36 -5.37 13.10 2.91
CA GLU A 36 -4.52 14.27 2.65
C GLU A 36 -3.05 13.82 2.59
N LEU A 37 -2.39 14.12 1.47
CA LEU A 37 -0.99 13.83 1.29
C LEU A 37 -0.17 14.96 1.91
N SER A 38 0.77 14.62 2.79
CA SER A 38 1.69 15.59 3.40
C SER A 38 2.65 16.24 2.41
N ARG A 39 2.80 15.65 1.22
CA ARG A 39 3.64 16.12 0.11
C ARG A 39 2.93 15.87 -1.21
N ASP A 40 3.17 16.71 -2.21
CA ASP A 40 2.78 16.39 -3.59
C ASP A 40 3.53 15.13 -4.07
N PRO A 41 2.82 14.06 -4.46
CA PRO A 41 3.43 12.83 -4.96
C PRO A 41 4.12 13.02 -6.32
N TYR A 42 3.81 14.10 -7.05
CA TYR A 42 4.40 14.42 -8.35
C TYR A 42 5.57 15.40 -8.24
N GLU A 43 5.68 16.15 -7.14
CA GLU A 43 6.90 16.89 -6.81
C GLU A 43 7.94 15.96 -6.19
N THR A 44 8.59 15.20 -7.06
CA THR A 44 9.87 14.57 -6.72
C THR A 44 10.96 15.45 -7.30
N PRO A 45 11.80 16.14 -6.50
CA PRO A 45 12.97 16.81 -7.05
C PRO A 45 13.93 15.71 -7.51
N LEU A 46 13.77 15.29 -8.76
CA LEU A 46 14.72 14.41 -9.42
C LEU A 46 15.97 15.26 -9.64
N SER A 47 17.03 14.97 -8.88
CA SER A 47 18.36 15.45 -9.23
C SER A 47 18.64 14.93 -10.65
N SER A 48 18.90 15.83 -11.60
CA SER A 48 19.28 15.43 -12.96
C SER A 48 20.50 14.50 -12.97
N ASN A 49 21.34 14.57 -11.92
CA ASN A 49 22.47 13.67 -11.75
C ASN A 49 22.31 12.91 -10.41
N PRO A 50 21.75 11.68 -10.41
CA PRO A 50 21.72 10.86 -9.22
C PRO A 50 23.16 10.55 -8.78
N PRO A 51 23.45 10.58 -7.46
CA PRO A 51 24.79 10.31 -6.97
C PRO A 51 25.23 8.89 -7.36
N LEU A 52 26.53 8.71 -7.55
CA LEU A 52 27.11 7.38 -7.76
C LEU A 52 26.81 6.49 -6.55
N LEU A 53 26.64 5.19 -6.81
CA LEU A 53 26.46 4.20 -5.75
C LEU A 53 27.67 4.23 -4.81
N ILE A 54 27.39 4.38 -3.51
CA ILE A 54 28.36 4.10 -2.46
C ILE A 54 28.09 2.68 -1.98
N GLU A 55 29.05 1.79 -2.16
CA GLU A 55 28.92 0.41 -1.71
C GLU A 55 28.71 0.34 -0.20
N THR A 56 27.89 -0.62 0.22
CA THR A 56 27.64 -0.91 1.63
C THR A 56 28.10 -2.32 1.95
N LEU A 57 28.10 -2.69 3.24
CA LEU A 57 28.47 -4.04 3.68
C LEU A 57 27.64 -5.14 3.00
N LYS A 58 26.39 -4.85 2.62
CA LYS A 58 25.48 -5.82 2.03
C LYS A 58 25.30 -5.64 0.52
N VAL A 59 25.29 -4.40 0.04
CA VAL A 59 25.08 -4.06 -1.37
C VAL A 59 26.42 -3.65 -1.99
N THR A 60 27.10 -4.62 -2.61
CA THR A 60 28.32 -4.47 -3.42
C THR A 60 28.00 -4.46 -4.90
N GLU A 61 28.92 -3.99 -5.75
CA GLU A 61 28.73 -4.04 -7.22
C GLU A 61 28.47 -5.45 -7.75
N GLU A 62 29.15 -6.46 -7.22
CA GLU A 62 28.95 -7.86 -7.58
C GLU A 62 27.51 -8.32 -7.27
N ARG A 63 27.00 -7.99 -6.09
CA ARG A 63 25.64 -8.36 -5.68
C ARG A 63 24.58 -7.56 -6.44
N ILE A 64 24.85 -6.31 -6.79
CA ILE A 64 23.99 -5.53 -7.68
C ILE A 64 23.96 -6.15 -9.08
N SER A 65 25.08 -6.70 -9.57
CA SER A 65 25.10 -7.36 -10.88
C SER A 65 24.18 -8.60 -10.95
N MET A 66 23.92 -9.25 -9.80
CA MET A 66 22.94 -10.34 -9.70
C MET A 66 21.49 -9.84 -9.82
N ILE A 67 21.25 -8.56 -9.48
CA ILE A 67 19.94 -7.93 -9.66
C ILE A 67 19.80 -7.59 -11.13
N ASN A 68 18.90 -8.28 -11.82
CA ASN A 68 18.57 -7.99 -13.22
C ASN A 68 17.85 -6.63 -13.33
N LEU A 69 18.60 -5.53 -13.34
CA LEU A 69 18.10 -4.16 -13.55
C LEU A 69 17.70 -3.87 -15.02
N ARG A 70 17.39 -4.91 -15.80
CA ARG A 70 17.17 -4.91 -17.27
C ARG A 70 18.38 -4.43 -18.09
N GLN A 71 18.34 -4.78 -19.38
CA GLN A 71 19.45 -4.59 -20.32
C GLN A 71 19.76 -3.11 -20.56
N SER A 72 21.04 -2.81 -20.75
CA SER A 72 21.63 -1.47 -20.91
C SER A 72 21.00 -0.58 -21.99
N VAL A 73 20.21 -1.14 -22.90
CA VAL A 73 19.53 -0.38 -23.95
C VAL A 73 18.29 0.36 -23.42
N TRP A 74 17.75 -0.06 -22.26
CA TRP A 74 16.48 0.47 -21.75
C TRP A 74 16.61 1.52 -20.65
N LEU A 75 17.70 1.51 -19.88
CA LEU A 75 17.96 2.52 -18.86
C LEU A 75 19.22 3.30 -19.22
N SER A 76 19.13 4.63 -19.09
CA SER A 76 20.31 5.48 -19.11
C SER A 76 21.22 5.20 -17.91
N GLU A 77 22.49 5.58 -18.00
CA GLU A 77 23.42 5.45 -16.87
C GLU A 77 22.88 6.14 -15.61
N GLU A 78 22.27 7.32 -15.77
CA GLU A 78 21.62 8.05 -14.68
C GLU A 78 20.47 7.24 -14.07
N GLU A 79 19.61 6.63 -14.87
CA GLU A 79 18.49 5.83 -14.37
C GLU A 79 18.97 4.54 -13.67
N THR A 80 20.07 3.95 -14.13
CA THR A 80 20.68 2.82 -13.41
C THR A 80 21.23 3.25 -12.05
N ASN A 81 21.87 4.42 -11.96
CA ASN A 81 22.35 4.99 -10.71
C ASN A 81 21.20 5.37 -9.77
N LEU A 82 20.09 5.89 -10.31
CA LEU A 82 18.88 6.13 -9.54
C LEU A 82 18.32 4.84 -8.96
N SER A 83 18.22 3.79 -9.78
CA SER A 83 17.72 2.47 -9.36
C SER A 83 18.58 1.88 -8.23
N LYS A 84 19.91 1.97 -8.36
CA LYS A 84 20.88 1.60 -7.33
C LYS A 84 20.64 2.36 -6.01
N ASN A 85 20.42 3.67 -6.09
CA ASN A 85 20.13 4.51 -4.91
C ASN A 85 18.78 4.21 -4.25
N VAL A 86 17.78 3.73 -4.99
CA VAL A 86 16.48 3.30 -4.41
C VAL A 86 16.62 1.98 -3.64
N ILE A 87 17.55 1.13 -4.05
CA ILE A 87 17.83 -0.17 -3.44
C ILE A 87 18.58 -0.01 -2.11
N LEU A 88 19.53 0.92 -2.03
CA LEU A 88 20.39 1.14 -0.85
C LEU A 88 19.61 1.26 0.48
N PRO A 89 18.59 2.13 0.62
CA PRO A 89 17.80 2.23 1.86
C PRO A 89 17.04 0.95 2.23
N ARG A 90 16.85 0.04 1.27
CA ARG A 90 16.10 -1.22 1.41
C ARG A 90 17.00 -2.43 1.60
N GLU A 91 18.31 -2.26 1.81
CA GLU A 91 19.27 -3.35 2.01
C GLU A 91 18.84 -4.39 3.07
N LYS A 92 18.13 -3.95 4.11
CA LYS A 92 17.64 -4.82 5.19
C LYS A 92 16.54 -5.78 4.73
N ALA A 93 15.77 -5.40 3.70
CA ALA A 93 14.68 -6.19 3.16
C ALA A 93 15.11 -7.16 2.06
N MET A 94 16.35 -7.04 1.56
CA MET A 94 16.90 -7.91 0.54
C MET A 94 17.77 -8.99 1.16
N GLU A 95 17.77 -10.18 0.61
CA GLU A 95 18.69 -11.25 0.96
C GLU A 95 19.34 -11.75 -0.32
N PHE A 96 20.66 -11.90 -0.31
CA PHE A 96 21.42 -12.45 -1.43
C PHE A 96 21.74 -13.89 -1.07
N CYS A 97 21.22 -14.85 -1.84
CA CYS A 97 21.63 -16.24 -1.70
C CYS A 97 23.03 -16.39 -2.30
N GLU A 98 23.95 -16.93 -1.51
CA GLU A 98 25.23 -17.43 -2.02
C GLU A 98 24.95 -18.82 -2.61
N GLU A 99 25.28 -19.02 -3.89
CA GLU A 99 25.26 -20.35 -4.52
C GLU A 99 26.41 -21.23 -4.03
#